data_AF-A0A7J4NQF0-F1
#
_entry.id   AF-A0A7J4NQF0-F1
#
_cell.length_a   1.000
_cell.length_b   1.000
_cell.length_c   1.000
_cell.angle_alpha   90.00
_cell.angle_beta   90.00
_cell.angle_gamma   90.00
#
_symmetry.space_group_name_H-M   'P 1'
#
loop_
_entity.id
_entity.type
_entity.pdbx_description
1 polymer ?
#
loop_
_entity_poly.entity_id
_entity_poly.type
_entity_poly.pdbx_seq_one_letter_code
_entity_poly.pdbx_strand_id
1 'polypeptide(L)'
;NDGLADGEEVVAGEDQYITHANNSDTDDDGLNDGAETLFVPRPWQDQTNPKNNDTDGDGQPDGWEMQVTSTMDNKKTHSLWIAPSNWLPPGCDVMNECGKGPGGWLWDNFRSGFQSGADKNGDGEPDPKYFISEMNLTGFTIPDSGRWALDPSESALPDRLYDIDNDSLVNTQEIPDRWDTNPVNDDSDGDRLPDGWETRATEAALNEGLVDNGTLEIIGARGPLDPRMPDSDLDGIMDGDEDFDSDGLNRTALLNRYCPPWDGSSGVCHIDPLTPSGAVFYDDLTNYTNYEEYENGTYAVYNDSDMCGDDRCPDGLLDGYEVFHKDSDGDTMWDGWEYFFNFDPFDPSDANIDSDGDGISNRCECDYNSNPKSGNSFPGQGEICDDFA
;
A
#
# COMPACT_ATOMS: atom_id res chain seq x y z
N ASN A 1 5.47 -36.16 -2.57
CA ASN A 1 5.87 -36.31 -3.99
C ASN A 1 6.39 -34.95 -4.39
N ASP A 2 7.66 -34.78 -4.11
CA ASP A 2 8.56 -33.65 -4.38
C ASP A 2 9.09 -33.64 -5.83
N GLY A 3 8.82 -34.70 -6.60
CA GLY A 3 9.33 -34.86 -7.96
C GLY A 3 10.61 -35.70 -8.04
N LEU A 4 11.21 -36.06 -6.91
CA LEU A 4 12.29 -37.04 -6.84
C LEU A 4 11.70 -38.45 -6.71
N ALA A 5 12.54 -39.45 -6.97
CA ALA A 5 12.14 -40.84 -6.76
C ALA A 5 12.53 -41.27 -5.34
N ASP A 6 11.63 -41.89 -4.58
CA ASP A 6 11.93 -42.40 -3.23
C ASP A 6 13.25 -43.21 -3.12
N GLY A 7 13.60 -43.92 -4.20
CA GLY A 7 14.82 -44.73 -4.28
C GLY A 7 16.10 -43.93 -4.50
N GLU A 8 15.98 -42.74 -5.08
CA GLU A 8 17.03 -41.75 -5.26
C GLU A 8 17.30 -41.00 -3.95
N GLU A 9 16.25 -40.62 -3.21
CA GLU A 9 16.41 -39.84 -1.98
C GLU A 9 17.22 -40.58 -0.88
N VAL A 10 17.33 -41.90 -0.96
CA VAL A 10 18.16 -42.72 -0.03
C VAL A 10 19.61 -42.94 -0.50
N VAL A 11 19.98 -42.54 -1.72
CA VAL A 11 21.33 -42.64 -2.29
C VAL A 11 21.61 -41.48 -3.25
N ALA A 12 22.71 -40.75 -3.07
CA ALA A 12 23.08 -39.66 -4.00
C ALA A 12 23.16 -40.16 -5.46
N GLY A 13 22.23 -39.76 -6.31
CA GLY A 13 22.17 -40.15 -7.72
C GLY A 13 22.27 -38.97 -8.67
N GLU A 14 21.18 -38.41 -9.23
CA GLU A 14 21.21 -37.33 -10.22
C GLU A 14 21.48 -35.96 -9.58
N ASP A 15 20.76 -35.61 -8.51
CA ASP A 15 20.91 -34.34 -7.80
C ASP A 15 22.10 -34.29 -6.83
N GLN A 16 22.74 -35.45 -6.57
CA GLN A 16 23.84 -35.65 -5.62
C GLN A 16 23.47 -35.49 -4.13
N TYR A 17 22.20 -35.31 -3.79
CA TYR A 17 21.74 -35.16 -2.41
C TYR A 17 21.17 -36.47 -1.85
N ILE A 18 21.10 -36.55 -0.52
CA ILE A 18 20.42 -37.65 0.19
C ILE A 18 19.44 -36.96 1.13
N THR A 19 18.18 -37.00 0.73
CA THR A 19 17.02 -36.39 1.38
C THR A 19 16.12 -37.47 1.99
N HIS A 20 14.89 -37.14 2.36
CA HIS A 20 13.98 -38.07 3.02
C HIS A 20 12.85 -38.53 2.09
N ALA A 21 12.90 -39.78 1.65
CA ALA A 21 11.84 -40.40 0.83
C ALA A 21 10.39 -40.34 1.37
N ASN A 22 10.19 -39.91 2.62
CA ASN A 22 8.88 -39.74 3.24
C ASN A 22 8.61 -38.30 3.72
N ASN A 23 9.51 -37.36 3.47
CA ASN A 23 9.33 -35.93 3.71
C ASN A 23 9.73 -35.19 2.43
N SER A 24 8.77 -34.57 1.76
CA SER A 24 9.01 -33.94 0.45
C SER A 24 9.79 -32.63 0.50
N ASP A 25 10.02 -32.11 1.70
CA ASP A 25 10.74 -30.87 2.01
C ASP A 25 11.60 -31.22 3.23
N THR A 26 12.87 -31.55 3.00
CA THR A 26 13.72 -32.24 3.98
C THR A 26 14.21 -31.32 5.09
N ASP A 27 14.33 -30.02 4.85
CA ASP A 27 14.75 -29.00 5.80
C ASP A 27 13.61 -28.09 6.29
N ASP A 28 12.38 -28.35 5.85
CA ASP A 28 11.12 -27.76 6.31
C ASP A 28 11.05 -26.23 6.05
N ASP A 29 11.53 -25.79 4.88
CA ASP A 29 11.63 -24.37 4.50
C ASP A 29 10.49 -23.90 3.56
N GLY A 30 9.66 -24.83 3.10
CA GLY A 30 8.53 -24.59 2.20
C GLY A 30 8.82 -24.87 0.72
N LEU A 31 10.06 -25.19 0.35
CA LEU A 31 10.45 -25.67 -0.97
C LEU A 31 10.60 -27.19 -0.93
N ASN A 32 10.09 -27.88 -1.95
CA ASN A 32 10.28 -29.33 -1.99
C ASN A 32 11.67 -29.69 -2.53
N ASP A 33 12.26 -30.79 -2.06
CA ASP A 33 13.63 -31.22 -2.39
C ASP A 33 13.91 -31.24 -3.91
N GLY A 34 12.93 -31.70 -4.70
CA GLY A 34 13.03 -31.71 -6.15
C GLY A 34 12.98 -30.33 -6.81
N ALA A 35 12.29 -29.36 -6.20
CA ALA A 35 12.18 -27.98 -6.67
C ALA A 35 13.44 -27.15 -6.35
N GLU A 36 14.23 -27.57 -5.36
CA GLU A 36 15.53 -26.96 -5.05
C GLU A 36 16.62 -27.38 -6.03
N THR A 37 16.48 -28.60 -6.55
CA THR A 37 17.51 -29.26 -7.35
C THR A 37 17.11 -29.36 -8.83
N LEU A 38 16.33 -30.37 -9.21
CA LEU A 38 16.11 -30.73 -10.62
C LEU A 38 14.99 -29.93 -11.30
N PHE A 39 14.06 -29.38 -10.53
CA PHE A 39 12.81 -28.77 -11.02
C PHE A 39 12.60 -27.35 -10.50
N VAL A 40 13.67 -26.55 -10.51
CA VAL A 40 13.69 -25.14 -10.09
C VAL A 40 12.46 -24.38 -10.63
N PRO A 41 11.63 -23.77 -9.75
CA PRO A 41 10.33 -23.19 -10.12
C PRO A 41 10.40 -21.86 -10.87
N ARG A 42 11.59 -21.27 -10.97
CA ARG A 42 11.87 -19.95 -11.57
C ARG A 42 12.92 -20.08 -12.68
N PRO A 43 12.80 -19.34 -13.80
CA PRO A 43 13.85 -19.32 -14.82
C PRO A 43 15.10 -18.60 -14.31
N TRP A 44 16.27 -18.99 -14.82
CA TRP A 44 17.58 -18.38 -14.49
C TRP A 44 17.98 -18.44 -13.01
N GLN A 45 17.26 -19.20 -12.20
CA GLN A 45 17.58 -19.43 -10.81
C GLN A 45 18.53 -20.63 -10.70
N ASP A 46 19.61 -20.45 -9.94
CA ASP A 46 20.52 -21.54 -9.59
C ASP A 46 19.92 -22.37 -8.44
N GLN A 47 20.38 -23.62 -8.33
CA GLN A 47 19.87 -24.58 -7.35
C GLN A 47 20.17 -24.16 -5.91
N THR A 48 19.29 -24.57 -5.00
CA THR A 48 19.49 -24.48 -3.54
C THR A 48 19.84 -25.85 -2.95
N ASN A 49 20.07 -25.92 -1.64
CA ASN A 49 20.46 -27.15 -0.97
C ASN A 49 19.29 -27.72 -0.15
N PRO A 50 18.73 -28.88 -0.51
CA PRO A 50 17.52 -29.47 0.09
C PRO A 50 17.69 -30.06 1.48
N LYS A 51 18.67 -29.55 2.21
CA LYS A 51 19.04 -29.94 3.58
C LYS A 51 19.42 -28.74 4.42
N ASN A 52 19.36 -27.55 3.84
CA ASN A 52 19.71 -26.29 4.43
C ASN A 52 18.67 -25.25 4.02
N ASN A 53 17.77 -24.95 4.95
CA ASN A 53 16.62 -24.07 4.80
C ASN A 53 16.94 -22.57 4.51
N ASP A 54 18.21 -22.23 4.28
CA ASP A 54 18.75 -20.88 4.07
C ASP A 54 20.11 -21.08 3.39
N THR A 55 20.07 -21.32 2.08
CA THR A 55 21.21 -21.78 1.29
C THR A 55 22.30 -20.73 1.15
N ASP A 56 21.93 -19.46 1.00
CA ASP A 56 22.87 -18.35 0.88
C ASP A 56 23.32 -17.79 2.26
N GLY A 57 22.62 -18.17 3.34
CA GLY A 57 22.99 -17.89 4.72
C GLY A 57 22.66 -16.46 5.15
N ASP A 58 21.70 -15.81 4.50
CA ASP A 58 21.31 -14.44 4.79
C ASP A 58 20.13 -14.31 5.78
N GLY A 59 19.57 -15.44 6.21
CA GLY A 59 18.53 -15.53 7.22
C GLY A 59 17.11 -15.49 6.65
N GLN A 60 16.95 -15.61 5.33
CA GLN A 60 15.69 -15.80 4.64
C GLN A 60 15.54 -17.27 4.21
N PRO A 61 14.34 -17.88 4.33
CA PRO A 61 14.16 -19.25 3.88
C PRO A 61 14.08 -19.37 2.35
N ASP A 62 14.75 -20.37 1.76
CA ASP A 62 14.79 -20.53 0.30
C ASP A 62 13.37 -20.71 -0.27
N GLY A 63 12.54 -21.52 0.37
CA GLY A 63 11.13 -21.72 0.00
C GLY A 63 10.26 -20.47 0.10
N TRP A 64 10.56 -19.56 1.01
CA TRP A 64 9.89 -18.26 1.10
C TRP A 64 10.35 -17.33 -0.03
N GLU A 65 11.65 -17.22 -0.30
CA GLU A 65 12.17 -16.40 -1.39
C GLU A 65 11.73 -16.89 -2.78
N MET A 66 11.66 -18.21 -2.95
CA MET A 66 11.33 -18.89 -4.22
C MET A 66 9.84 -19.07 -4.44
N GLN A 67 9.01 -18.45 -3.62
CA GLN A 67 7.59 -18.67 -3.65
C GLN A 67 7.01 -18.26 -5.02
N VAL A 68 6.28 -19.19 -5.63
CA VAL A 68 5.56 -19.03 -6.90
C VAL A 68 4.09 -19.38 -6.72
N THR A 69 3.23 -18.80 -7.55
CA THR A 69 1.80 -19.06 -7.51
C THR A 69 1.49 -20.52 -7.87
N SER A 70 0.64 -21.14 -7.06
CA SER A 70 0.16 -22.52 -7.23
C SER A 70 -1.35 -22.57 -7.39
N THR A 71 -1.83 -23.40 -8.33
CA THR A 71 -3.27 -23.58 -8.54
C THR A 71 -3.99 -24.28 -7.39
N MET A 72 -3.26 -24.85 -6.42
CA MET A 72 -3.81 -25.68 -5.34
C MET A 72 -3.78 -24.96 -3.99
N ASP A 73 -2.65 -24.32 -3.65
CA ASP A 73 -2.38 -23.94 -2.26
C ASP A 73 -1.93 -22.48 -2.09
N ASN A 74 -1.46 -21.78 -3.14
CA ASN A 74 -0.89 -20.44 -2.99
C ASN A 74 -1.27 -19.46 -4.11
N LYS A 75 -1.75 -18.27 -3.76
CA LYS A 75 -2.11 -17.19 -4.70
C LYS A 75 -1.10 -16.05 -4.77
N LYS A 76 -0.07 -16.07 -3.94
CA LYS A 76 0.97 -15.03 -3.87
C LYS A 76 2.29 -15.58 -4.44
N THR A 77 3.12 -14.68 -4.95
CA THR A 77 4.46 -15.00 -5.49
C THR A 77 5.44 -13.96 -4.98
N HIS A 78 6.60 -14.43 -4.53
CA HIS A 78 7.72 -13.57 -4.12
C HIS A 78 8.73 -13.39 -5.27
N SER A 79 8.41 -13.97 -6.43
CA SER A 79 9.30 -14.06 -7.57
C SER A 79 9.23 -12.79 -8.44
N LEU A 80 9.93 -11.73 -8.03
CA LEU A 80 10.01 -10.49 -8.80
C LEU A 80 11.32 -10.42 -9.60
N TRP A 81 11.19 -10.34 -10.94
CA TRP A 81 12.33 -10.13 -11.83
C TRP A 81 12.49 -8.65 -12.16
N ILE A 82 13.68 -8.10 -11.91
CA ILE A 82 13.96 -6.68 -12.10
C ILE A 82 14.94 -6.51 -13.25
N ALA A 83 14.54 -5.72 -14.25
CA ALA A 83 15.36 -5.42 -15.42
C ALA A 83 15.44 -3.91 -15.68
N PRO A 84 16.64 -3.34 -15.91
CA PRO A 84 16.81 -1.90 -16.15
C PRO A 84 16.61 -1.52 -17.63
N SER A 85 16.47 -2.51 -18.51
CA SER A 85 16.32 -2.33 -19.95
C SER A 85 15.41 -3.41 -20.55
N ASN A 86 14.96 -3.21 -21.79
CA ASN A 86 14.08 -4.18 -22.46
C ASN A 86 14.75 -5.55 -22.56
N TRP A 87 14.01 -6.61 -22.21
CA TRP A 87 14.53 -7.97 -22.12
C TRP A 87 13.55 -8.99 -22.72
N LEU A 88 14.07 -10.18 -23.03
CA LEU A 88 13.29 -11.28 -23.60
C LEU A 88 13.00 -12.33 -22.52
N PRO A 89 11.72 -12.57 -22.17
CA PRO A 89 11.37 -13.63 -21.23
C PRO A 89 11.60 -15.03 -21.84
N PRO A 90 11.66 -16.08 -20.99
CA PRO A 90 11.84 -17.46 -21.47
C PRO A 90 10.75 -17.84 -22.48
N GLY A 91 11.15 -18.43 -23.61
CA GLY A 91 10.23 -18.79 -24.69
C GLY A 91 9.85 -17.64 -25.63
N CYS A 92 10.43 -16.45 -25.45
CA CYS A 92 10.27 -15.32 -26.36
C CYS A 92 11.52 -15.12 -27.23
N ASP A 93 11.35 -15.25 -28.54
CA ASP A 93 12.44 -15.06 -29.51
C ASP A 93 12.48 -13.64 -30.10
N VAL A 94 11.39 -12.87 -29.99
CA VAL A 94 11.23 -11.58 -30.68
C VAL A 94 10.68 -10.49 -29.76
N MET A 95 11.46 -9.40 -29.61
CA MET A 95 11.19 -8.32 -28.65
C MET A 95 9.85 -7.62 -28.87
N ASN A 96 9.43 -7.43 -30.11
CA ASN A 96 8.19 -6.72 -30.45
C ASN A 96 6.92 -7.60 -30.34
N GLU A 97 7.05 -8.89 -30.03
CA GLU A 97 5.91 -9.81 -29.89
C GLU A 97 5.63 -10.16 -28.43
N CYS A 98 6.69 -10.30 -27.62
CA CYS A 98 6.60 -10.78 -26.24
C CYS A 98 7.71 -10.24 -25.33
N GLY A 99 8.47 -9.25 -25.82
CA GLY A 99 9.49 -8.58 -25.03
C GLY A 99 8.87 -7.77 -23.90
N LYS A 100 9.63 -7.58 -22.84
CA LYS A 100 9.20 -6.88 -21.63
C LYS A 100 10.01 -5.60 -21.47
N GLY A 101 9.34 -4.53 -21.08
CA GLY A 101 9.97 -3.26 -20.76
C GLY A 101 10.79 -3.31 -19.46
N PRO A 102 11.54 -2.23 -19.14
CA PRO A 102 12.22 -2.11 -17.85
C PRO A 102 11.20 -2.03 -16.71
N GLY A 103 11.56 -2.58 -15.54
CA GLY A 103 10.70 -2.63 -14.36
C GLY A 103 10.77 -3.96 -13.62
N GLY A 104 9.94 -4.09 -12.59
CA GLY A 104 9.73 -5.30 -11.81
C GLY A 104 8.56 -6.12 -12.36
N TRP A 105 8.84 -7.37 -12.72
CA TRP A 105 7.88 -8.30 -13.34
C TRP A 105 7.69 -9.53 -12.46
N LEU A 106 6.46 -9.75 -11.99
CA LEU A 106 6.13 -10.91 -11.17
C LEU A 106 6.10 -12.19 -12.02
N TRP A 107 6.74 -13.24 -11.54
CA TRP A 107 6.73 -14.57 -12.13
C TRP A 107 5.71 -15.46 -11.42
N ASP A 108 4.77 -15.99 -12.19
CA ASP A 108 3.71 -16.84 -11.66
C ASP A 108 4.14 -18.31 -11.60
N ASN A 109 4.51 -18.88 -12.75
CA ASN A 109 5.00 -20.25 -12.94
C ASN A 109 5.26 -20.46 -14.45
N PHE A 110 5.81 -21.62 -14.84
CA PHE A 110 6.07 -21.95 -16.25
C PHE A 110 4.83 -22.06 -17.16
N ARG A 111 3.60 -22.06 -16.62
CA ARG A 111 2.37 -22.08 -17.44
C ARG A 111 1.89 -20.68 -17.79
N SER A 112 1.85 -19.78 -16.81
CA SER A 112 1.37 -18.40 -17.01
C SER A 112 2.50 -17.45 -17.41
N GLY A 113 3.72 -17.71 -16.97
CA GLY A 113 4.88 -16.86 -17.21
C GLY A 113 4.89 -15.59 -16.35
N PHE A 114 5.47 -14.53 -16.89
CA PHE A 114 5.53 -13.21 -16.24
C PHE A 114 4.22 -12.44 -16.38
N GLN A 115 3.63 -12.04 -15.26
CA GLN A 115 2.41 -11.24 -15.20
C GLN A 115 2.68 -9.75 -15.50
N SER A 116 1.67 -9.03 -15.97
CA SER A 116 1.70 -7.56 -16.13
C SER A 116 0.89 -6.88 -15.05
N GLY A 117 1.30 -5.69 -14.61
CA GLY A 117 0.60 -4.83 -13.66
C GLY A 117 -0.58 -4.05 -14.26
N ALA A 118 -1.26 -4.60 -15.27
CA ALA A 118 -2.21 -3.93 -16.18
C ALA A 118 -1.55 -2.95 -17.17
N ASP A 119 -2.30 -1.97 -17.68
CA ASP A 119 -1.86 -0.86 -18.55
C ASP A 119 -2.21 0.43 -17.79
N LYS A 120 -1.37 0.78 -16.81
CA LYS A 120 -1.56 1.90 -15.89
C LYS A 120 -1.40 3.23 -16.64
N ASN A 121 -0.50 3.26 -17.63
CA ASN A 121 -0.17 4.48 -18.36
C ASN A 121 -1.06 4.72 -19.60
N GLY A 122 -1.86 3.73 -20.01
CA GLY A 122 -2.82 3.81 -21.12
C GLY A 122 -2.17 3.80 -22.51
N ASP A 123 -0.94 3.32 -22.64
CA ASP A 123 -0.18 3.28 -23.90
C ASP A 123 -0.48 2.04 -24.76
N GLY A 124 -1.25 1.09 -24.21
CA GLY A 124 -1.66 -0.13 -24.89
C GLY A 124 -0.65 -1.28 -24.80
N GLU A 125 0.47 -1.09 -24.11
CA GLU A 125 1.41 -2.14 -23.76
C GLU A 125 1.20 -2.57 -22.29
N PRO A 126 1.47 -3.83 -21.94
CA PRO A 126 1.40 -4.26 -20.55
C PRO A 126 2.52 -3.58 -19.73
N ASP A 127 2.16 -2.97 -18.61
CA ASP A 127 3.08 -2.38 -17.65
C ASP A 127 3.68 -3.43 -16.71
N PRO A 128 4.87 -3.18 -16.14
CA PRO A 128 5.40 -3.96 -15.02
C PRO A 128 4.49 -3.82 -13.78
N LYS A 129 4.69 -4.67 -12.75
CA LYS A 129 4.04 -4.46 -11.44
C LYS A 129 4.54 -3.14 -10.83
N TYR A 130 5.86 -2.95 -10.85
CA TYR A 130 6.53 -1.72 -10.44
C TYR A 130 7.42 -1.16 -11.55
N PHE A 131 7.32 0.14 -11.80
CA PHE A 131 8.33 0.86 -12.54
C PHE A 131 9.61 1.01 -11.71
N ILE A 132 10.75 1.18 -12.39
CA ILE A 132 12.05 1.37 -11.73
C ILE A 132 12.04 2.57 -10.76
N SER A 133 11.22 3.58 -11.02
CA SER A 133 11.06 4.76 -10.17
C SER A 133 10.22 4.52 -8.91
N GLU A 134 9.43 3.45 -8.87
CA GLU A 134 8.57 3.09 -7.73
C GLU A 134 9.30 2.18 -6.73
N MET A 135 10.38 1.51 -7.15
CA MET A 135 11.14 0.57 -6.33
C MET A 135 12.31 1.25 -5.60
N ASN A 136 12.61 0.79 -4.38
CA ASN A 136 13.78 1.23 -3.63
C ASN A 136 15.00 0.33 -3.94
N LEU A 137 15.70 0.69 -5.01
CA LEU A 137 16.87 -0.05 -5.50
C LEU A 137 18.19 0.37 -4.82
N THR A 138 18.14 0.90 -3.60
CA THR A 138 19.33 1.43 -2.91
C THR A 138 20.32 0.31 -2.59
N GLY A 139 21.51 0.35 -3.20
CA GLY A 139 22.51 -0.70 -3.05
C GLY A 139 22.27 -1.95 -3.89
N PHE A 140 21.11 -2.04 -4.56
CA PHE A 140 20.73 -3.15 -5.41
C PHE A 140 21.36 -3.01 -6.81
N THR A 141 22.36 -3.84 -7.11
CA THR A 141 23.05 -3.78 -8.41
C THR A 141 22.38 -4.70 -9.43
N ILE A 142 21.91 -4.14 -10.55
CA ILE A 142 21.17 -4.88 -11.56
C ILE A 142 22.00 -5.00 -12.85
N PRO A 143 22.24 -6.22 -13.36
CA PRO A 143 22.85 -6.40 -14.68
C PRO A 143 21.87 -6.04 -15.81
N ASP A 144 22.38 -5.78 -17.02
CA ASP A 144 21.54 -5.39 -18.17
C ASP A 144 20.42 -6.42 -18.48
N SER A 145 20.68 -7.69 -18.21
CA SER A 145 19.73 -8.80 -18.38
C SER A 145 18.64 -8.87 -17.31
N GLY A 146 18.83 -8.18 -16.18
CA GLY A 146 18.02 -8.31 -14.98
C GLY A 146 18.48 -9.41 -14.02
N ARG A 147 17.92 -9.40 -12.81
CA ARG A 147 18.09 -10.43 -11.76
C ARG A 147 16.83 -10.54 -10.90
N TRP A 148 16.71 -11.63 -10.12
CA TRP A 148 15.67 -11.77 -9.10
C TRP A 148 15.88 -10.77 -7.95
N ALA A 149 14.77 -10.29 -7.38
CA ALA A 149 14.77 -9.46 -6.18
C ALA A 149 15.33 -10.24 -4.97
N LEU A 150 14.90 -11.50 -4.84
CA LEU A 150 15.30 -12.49 -3.83
C LEU A 150 15.97 -13.67 -4.51
N ASP A 151 17.21 -13.98 -4.13
CA ASP A 151 18.04 -15.02 -4.73
C ASP A 151 18.71 -15.90 -3.65
N PRO A 152 18.12 -17.05 -3.28
CA PRO A 152 18.63 -17.92 -2.22
C PRO A 152 19.82 -18.80 -2.65
N SER A 153 20.38 -18.59 -3.84
CA SER A 153 21.43 -19.49 -4.34
C SER A 153 22.73 -19.39 -3.52
N GLU A 154 23.47 -20.49 -3.36
CA GLU A 154 24.63 -20.65 -2.43
C GLU A 154 25.75 -19.58 -2.56
N SER A 155 25.75 -18.78 -3.63
CA SER A 155 26.74 -17.72 -3.86
C SER A 155 26.11 -16.39 -4.25
N ALA A 156 24.82 -16.22 -4.00
CA ALA A 156 24.13 -14.96 -4.14
C ALA A 156 24.68 -13.90 -3.18
N LEU A 157 24.36 -12.65 -3.48
CA LEU A 157 24.61 -11.55 -2.56
C LEU A 157 23.43 -11.47 -1.60
N PRO A 158 23.67 -11.33 -0.28
CA PRO A 158 22.59 -11.15 0.69
C PRO A 158 21.62 -10.07 0.25
N ASP A 159 20.33 -10.40 0.24
CA ASP A 159 19.24 -9.50 -0.13
C ASP A 159 18.29 -9.17 1.01
N ARG A 160 18.48 -9.81 2.17
CA ARG A 160 17.80 -9.61 3.46
C ARG A 160 17.54 -8.15 3.94
N LEU A 161 18.32 -7.18 3.43
CA LEU A 161 18.27 -5.76 3.82
C LEU A 161 17.66 -4.85 2.75
N TYR A 162 17.27 -5.40 1.61
CA TYR A 162 16.53 -4.66 0.61
C TYR A 162 15.06 -4.54 1.05
N ASP A 163 14.42 -3.53 0.48
CA ASP A 163 13.02 -3.16 0.61
C ASP A 163 12.68 -2.75 -0.83
N ILE A 164 12.16 -3.69 -1.61
CA ILE A 164 12.18 -3.58 -3.08
C ILE A 164 10.90 -2.96 -3.62
N ASP A 165 9.79 -3.23 -2.96
CA ASP A 165 8.46 -2.66 -3.16
C ASP A 165 8.28 -1.31 -2.46
N ASN A 166 9.26 -0.86 -1.67
CA ASN A 166 9.36 0.51 -1.14
C ASN A 166 8.21 0.86 -0.20
N ASP A 167 7.86 -0.08 0.67
CA ASP A 167 6.82 0.07 1.69
C ASP A 167 7.41 0.45 3.07
N SER A 168 8.75 0.53 3.17
CA SER A 168 9.55 0.78 4.39
C SER A 168 9.76 -0.44 5.30
N LEU A 169 9.41 -1.64 4.84
CA LEU A 169 9.68 -2.90 5.51
C LEU A 169 10.79 -3.65 4.75
N VAL A 170 11.86 -4.04 5.46
CA VAL A 170 12.94 -4.80 4.81
C VAL A 170 12.60 -6.29 4.83
N ASN A 171 13.07 -7.05 3.84
CA ASN A 171 12.73 -8.48 3.69
C ASN A 171 12.87 -9.32 4.98
N THR A 172 13.92 -9.07 5.79
CA THR A 172 14.12 -9.77 7.09
C THR A 172 13.06 -9.52 8.15
N GLN A 173 12.22 -8.50 7.98
CA GLN A 173 11.07 -8.22 8.82
C GLN A 173 9.79 -8.84 8.26
N GLU A 174 9.80 -9.25 7.00
CA GLU A 174 8.64 -9.80 6.28
C GLU A 174 8.57 -11.33 6.33
N ILE A 175 9.67 -11.98 6.68
CA ILE A 175 9.73 -13.43 6.83
C ILE A 175 8.65 -13.98 7.78
N PRO A 176 8.25 -15.27 7.64
CA PRO A 176 7.10 -15.83 8.36
C PRO A 176 7.16 -15.75 9.89
N ASP A 177 8.36 -15.74 10.47
CA ASP A 177 8.58 -15.63 11.91
C ASP A 177 8.59 -14.17 12.44
N ARG A 178 8.31 -13.19 11.56
CA ARG A 178 8.23 -11.76 11.86
C ARG A 178 6.87 -11.19 11.50
N TRP A 179 6.75 -10.38 10.44
CA TRP A 179 5.50 -9.79 9.96
C TRP A 179 4.80 -10.63 8.91
N ASP A 180 5.43 -11.68 8.37
CA ASP A 180 4.80 -12.68 7.49
C ASP A 180 4.00 -12.02 6.34
N THR A 181 4.64 -11.02 5.74
CA THR A 181 4.19 -10.22 4.60
C THR A 181 4.92 -10.66 3.32
N ASN A 182 4.59 -10.03 2.20
CA ASN A 182 5.13 -10.34 0.89
C ASN A 182 6.14 -9.27 0.44
N PRO A 183 7.44 -9.61 0.36
CA PRO A 183 8.54 -8.67 0.12
C PRO A 183 8.64 -8.10 -1.29
N VAL A 184 7.65 -8.37 -2.13
CA VAL A 184 7.55 -7.82 -3.49
C VAL A 184 6.13 -7.32 -3.77
N ASN A 185 5.39 -7.05 -2.71
CA ASN A 185 4.04 -6.55 -2.74
C ASN A 185 3.75 -5.71 -1.49
N ASP A 186 3.96 -4.41 -1.66
CA ASP A 186 3.75 -3.32 -0.71
C ASP A 186 2.49 -3.40 0.18
N ASP A 187 1.37 -3.91 -0.33
CA ASP A 187 0.11 -4.10 0.41
C ASP A 187 -0.25 -5.60 0.40
N SER A 188 0.21 -6.33 1.41
CA SER A 188 0.16 -7.78 1.45
C SER A 188 -1.25 -8.32 1.56
N ASP A 189 -2.13 -7.67 2.31
CA ASP A 189 -3.44 -8.18 2.64
C ASP A 189 -4.57 -7.58 1.78
N GLY A 190 -4.29 -6.45 1.13
CA GLY A 190 -5.11 -5.82 0.11
C GLY A 190 -6.09 -4.80 0.66
N ASP A 191 -5.78 -4.16 1.78
CA ASP A 191 -6.64 -3.19 2.47
C ASP A 191 -6.34 -1.72 2.08
N ARG A 192 -5.32 -1.52 1.23
CA ARG A 192 -4.74 -0.27 0.70
C ARG A 192 -3.69 0.40 1.57
N LEU A 193 -3.31 -0.18 2.71
CA LEU A 193 -2.18 0.29 3.50
C LEU A 193 -0.90 -0.47 3.12
N PRO A 194 0.26 0.20 3.10
CA PRO A 194 1.50 -0.52 2.92
C PRO A 194 1.94 -1.22 4.21
N ASP A 195 2.52 -2.41 4.09
CA ASP A 195 2.86 -3.24 5.25
C ASP A 195 3.81 -2.51 6.21
N GLY A 196 4.86 -1.86 5.69
CA GLY A 196 5.77 -1.04 6.50
C GLY A 196 5.11 0.13 7.24
N TRP A 197 4.01 0.69 6.73
CA TRP A 197 3.24 1.74 7.43
C TRP A 197 2.42 1.16 8.58
N GLU A 198 1.73 0.04 8.32
CA GLU A 198 0.92 -0.68 9.32
C GLU A 198 1.76 -1.22 10.47
N THR A 199 2.92 -1.83 10.17
CA THR A 199 3.83 -2.35 11.21
C THR A 199 4.29 -1.24 12.15
N ARG A 200 4.57 -0.05 11.62
CA ARG A 200 4.96 1.12 12.41
C ARG A 200 3.80 1.64 13.26
N ALA A 201 2.59 1.70 12.71
CA ALA A 201 1.38 2.07 13.44
C ALA A 201 1.11 1.07 14.58
N THR A 202 1.14 -0.23 14.29
CA THR A 202 0.98 -1.28 15.28
C THR A 202 2.01 -1.19 16.40
N GLU A 203 3.30 -1.01 16.08
CA GLU A 203 4.33 -0.82 17.10
C GLU A 203 4.05 0.42 17.96
N ALA A 204 3.62 1.52 17.37
CA ALA A 204 3.24 2.73 18.11
C ALA A 204 2.06 2.47 19.07
N ALA A 205 0.99 1.84 18.59
CA ALA A 205 -0.20 1.53 19.38
C ALA A 205 0.12 0.59 20.57
N LEU A 206 0.99 -0.40 20.36
CA LEU A 206 1.47 -1.30 21.41
C LEU A 206 2.33 -0.57 22.45
N ASN A 207 3.22 0.32 22.01
CA ASN A 207 4.09 1.09 22.89
C ASN A 207 3.31 2.09 23.77
N GLU A 208 2.26 2.69 23.23
CA GLU A 208 1.34 3.57 23.96
C GLU A 208 0.32 2.81 24.82
N GLY A 209 0.21 1.48 24.63
CA GLY A 209 -0.69 0.62 25.38
C GLY A 209 -2.17 0.86 25.06
N LEU A 210 -2.46 1.24 23.82
CA LEU A 210 -3.83 1.46 23.31
C LEU A 210 -4.57 0.13 23.08
N VAL A 211 -3.81 -0.93 22.80
CA VAL A 211 -4.31 -2.28 22.57
C VAL A 211 -3.71 -3.26 23.59
N ASP A 212 -4.47 -4.29 23.96
CA ASP A 212 -4.02 -5.34 24.88
C ASP A 212 -3.53 -6.57 24.12
N ASN A 213 -2.33 -7.06 24.46
CA ASN A 213 -1.76 -8.22 23.79
C ASN A 213 -2.62 -9.50 23.96
N GLY A 214 -3.40 -9.59 25.05
CA GLY A 214 -4.28 -10.72 25.29
C GLY A 214 -5.51 -10.75 24.37
N THR A 215 -6.02 -9.59 23.92
CA THR A 215 -7.11 -9.54 22.93
C THR A 215 -6.62 -9.87 21.54
N LEU A 216 -5.44 -9.35 21.18
CA LEU A 216 -4.77 -9.60 19.89
C LEU A 216 -4.46 -11.10 19.70
N GLU A 217 -3.92 -11.78 20.73
CA GLU A 217 -3.65 -13.22 20.69
C GLU A 217 -4.92 -14.08 20.47
N ILE A 218 -6.10 -13.61 20.89
CA ILE A 218 -7.36 -14.36 20.75
C ILE A 218 -7.87 -14.32 19.31
N ILE A 219 -7.70 -13.17 18.65
CA ILE A 219 -8.16 -12.95 17.27
C ILE A 219 -7.08 -13.34 16.24
N GLY A 220 -5.82 -13.47 16.67
CA GLY A 220 -4.69 -13.89 15.83
C GLY A 220 -3.96 -12.73 15.15
N ALA A 221 -4.38 -11.49 15.42
CA ALA A 221 -3.73 -10.28 14.96
C ALA A 221 -2.47 -9.98 15.79
N ARG A 222 -1.48 -9.34 15.16
CA ARG A 222 -0.26 -8.84 15.79
C ARG A 222 -0.41 -7.40 16.28
N GLY A 223 -1.46 -6.71 15.84
CA GLY A 223 -1.73 -5.31 16.13
C GLY A 223 -3.13 -4.87 15.75
N PRO A 224 -3.46 -3.60 15.94
CA PRO A 224 -4.67 -3.00 15.39
C PRO A 224 -4.62 -2.79 13.87
N LEU A 225 -3.43 -2.77 13.27
CA LEU A 225 -3.20 -2.74 11.83
C LEU A 225 -2.15 -3.82 11.51
N ASP A 226 -2.54 -5.10 11.53
CA ASP A 226 -1.67 -6.23 11.21
C ASP A 226 -1.65 -6.45 9.69
N PRO A 227 -0.49 -6.26 9.01
CA PRO A 227 -0.38 -6.22 7.53
C PRO A 227 -0.67 -7.53 6.79
N ARG A 228 -1.23 -8.51 7.48
CA ARG A 228 -1.64 -9.81 6.94
C ARG A 228 -3.14 -10.01 7.01
N MET A 229 -3.83 -9.12 7.71
CA MET A 229 -5.20 -9.24 8.10
C MET A 229 -5.91 -7.95 7.68
N PRO A 230 -6.67 -7.97 6.56
CA PRO A 230 -7.30 -6.76 6.04
C PRO A 230 -8.31 -6.10 6.98
N ASP A 231 -8.65 -6.78 8.08
CA ASP A 231 -9.62 -6.40 9.11
C ASP A 231 -9.07 -7.07 10.39
N SER A 232 -8.19 -6.34 11.08
CA SER A 232 -7.41 -6.84 12.21
C SER A 232 -8.25 -7.11 13.44
N ASP A 233 -9.32 -6.34 13.64
CA ASP A 233 -10.18 -6.43 14.82
C ASP A 233 -11.49 -7.24 14.59
N LEU A 234 -11.76 -7.59 13.33
CA LEU A 234 -12.88 -8.39 12.84
C LEU A 234 -14.25 -7.73 13.01
N ASP A 235 -14.33 -6.41 12.94
CA ASP A 235 -15.57 -5.65 13.02
C ASP A 235 -16.31 -5.52 11.66
N GLY A 236 -15.62 -5.86 10.56
CA GLY A 236 -16.13 -5.84 9.20
C GLY A 236 -15.81 -4.55 8.41
N ILE A 237 -15.04 -3.63 8.98
CA ILE A 237 -14.36 -2.53 8.31
C ILE A 237 -12.91 -2.96 8.07
N MET A 238 -12.34 -2.58 6.93
CA MET A 238 -10.94 -2.90 6.67
C MET A 238 -10.03 -1.88 7.35
N ASP A 239 -8.83 -2.26 7.78
CA ASP A 239 -7.96 -1.37 8.58
C ASP A 239 -7.69 -0.04 7.86
N GLY A 240 -7.46 -0.05 6.54
CA GLY A 240 -7.36 1.17 5.73
C GLY A 240 -8.61 2.06 5.68
N ASP A 241 -9.81 1.53 5.90
CA ASP A 241 -11.09 2.28 5.98
C ASP A 241 -11.44 2.73 7.41
N GLU A 242 -10.66 2.34 8.41
CA GLU A 242 -10.88 2.72 9.81
C GLU A 242 -10.30 4.10 10.14
N ASP A 243 -10.83 4.74 11.17
CA ASP A 243 -10.31 5.97 11.79
C ASP A 243 -9.93 5.62 13.25
N PHE A 244 -8.70 5.13 13.43
CA PHE A 244 -8.28 4.48 14.68
C PHE A 244 -8.17 5.48 15.85
N ASP A 245 -7.72 6.71 15.60
CA ASP A 245 -7.53 7.73 16.63
C ASP A 245 -8.64 8.79 16.72
N SER A 246 -9.60 8.76 15.79
CA SER A 246 -10.81 9.59 15.75
C SER A 246 -10.50 11.09 15.70
N ASP A 247 -9.52 11.48 14.90
CA ASP A 247 -9.00 12.84 14.83
C ASP A 247 -9.58 13.70 13.70
N GLY A 248 -10.53 13.15 12.94
CA GLY A 248 -11.31 13.87 11.95
C GLY A 248 -12.04 15.13 12.48
N LEU A 249 -12.64 15.89 11.57
CA LEU A 249 -13.29 17.15 11.92
C LEU A 249 -14.51 16.93 12.82
N ASN A 250 -14.78 17.91 13.67
CA ASN A 250 -15.94 17.84 14.56
C ASN A 250 -17.27 17.99 13.78
N ARG A 251 -18.03 16.90 13.66
CA ARG A 251 -19.33 16.87 12.96
C ARG A 251 -20.29 17.97 13.39
N THR A 252 -20.37 18.26 14.69
CA THR A 252 -21.29 19.27 15.21
C THR A 252 -20.85 20.67 14.77
N ALA A 253 -19.55 20.94 14.73
CA ALA A 253 -19.02 22.20 14.22
C ALA A 253 -19.30 22.35 12.72
N LEU A 254 -19.11 21.29 11.93
CA LEU A 254 -19.44 21.28 10.49
C LEU A 254 -20.93 21.55 10.25
N LEU A 255 -21.82 20.86 10.97
CA LEU A 255 -23.27 21.06 10.84
C LEU A 255 -23.68 22.49 11.23
N ASN A 256 -23.07 23.06 12.26
CA ASN A 256 -23.32 24.46 12.64
C ASN A 256 -22.80 25.46 11.59
N ARG A 257 -21.74 25.10 10.86
CA ARG A 257 -21.11 25.93 9.82
C ARG A 257 -21.89 25.88 8.51
N TYR A 258 -22.17 24.68 7.98
CA TYR A 258 -22.73 24.50 6.63
C TYR A 258 -24.24 24.20 6.61
N CYS A 259 -24.83 23.74 7.72
CA CYS A 259 -26.26 23.49 7.81
C CYS A 259 -26.91 23.86 9.16
N PRO A 260 -26.76 25.08 9.67
CA PRO A 260 -27.24 25.48 11.00
C PRO A 260 -28.63 24.97 11.41
N PRO A 261 -29.67 24.95 10.53
CA PRO A 261 -31.00 24.43 10.88
C PRO A 261 -31.10 22.95 11.26
N TRP A 262 -30.01 22.17 11.22
CA TRP A 262 -29.96 20.74 11.52
C TRP A 262 -30.54 20.36 12.91
N ASP A 263 -30.42 21.26 13.90
CA ASP A 263 -30.93 21.08 15.27
C ASP A 263 -32.28 21.79 15.51
N GLY A 264 -32.89 22.35 14.46
CA GLY A 264 -34.10 23.16 14.54
C GLY A 264 -33.84 24.64 14.84
N SER A 265 -32.58 25.09 14.85
CA SER A 265 -32.24 26.50 14.87
C SER A 265 -32.58 27.22 13.55
N SER A 266 -32.41 28.54 13.52
CA SER A 266 -32.67 29.37 12.34
C SER A 266 -31.39 29.57 11.54
N GLY A 267 -31.45 29.41 10.22
CA GLY A 267 -30.32 29.63 9.31
C GLY A 267 -30.65 29.14 7.91
N VAL A 268 -29.67 29.19 7.02
CA VAL A 268 -29.70 28.53 5.71
C VAL A 268 -28.87 27.26 5.80
N CYS A 269 -29.32 26.21 5.13
CA CYS A 269 -28.55 24.98 4.99
C CYS A 269 -27.97 24.93 3.57
N HIS A 270 -26.64 25.04 3.48
CA HIS A 270 -25.89 25.06 2.23
C HIS A 270 -25.47 23.65 1.80
N ILE A 271 -25.17 22.78 2.77
CA ILE A 271 -24.86 21.36 2.55
C ILE A 271 -25.77 20.52 3.43
N ASP A 272 -26.81 19.91 2.84
CA ASP A 272 -27.84 19.16 3.57
C ASP A 272 -27.37 17.73 3.88
N PRO A 273 -27.20 17.35 5.16
CA PRO A 273 -26.75 16.01 5.56
C PRO A 273 -27.74 14.89 5.19
N LEU A 274 -28.98 15.22 4.84
CA LEU A 274 -29.98 14.23 4.41
C LEU A 274 -29.90 13.92 2.91
N THR A 275 -29.14 14.71 2.15
CA THR A 275 -28.84 14.41 0.75
C THR A 275 -27.65 13.44 0.67
N PRO A 276 -27.58 12.56 -0.34
CA PRO A 276 -26.44 11.65 -0.48
C PRO A 276 -25.09 12.36 -0.53
N SER A 277 -25.00 13.49 -1.26
CA SER A 277 -23.77 14.28 -1.36
C SER A 277 -23.39 14.97 -0.05
N GLY A 278 -24.37 15.47 0.70
CA GLY A 278 -24.11 16.09 2.00
C GLY A 278 -23.78 15.06 3.08
N ALA A 279 -24.40 13.87 3.07
CA ALA A 279 -24.03 12.79 3.97
C ALA A 279 -22.56 12.41 3.79
N VAL A 280 -22.12 12.21 2.54
CA VAL A 280 -20.71 11.96 2.21
C VAL A 280 -19.83 13.08 2.75
N PHE A 281 -20.14 14.36 2.49
CA PHE A 281 -19.36 15.49 3.02
C PHE A 281 -19.11 15.43 4.53
N TYR A 282 -20.16 15.19 5.32
CA TYR A 282 -19.99 15.18 6.77
C TYR A 282 -19.40 13.88 7.29
N ASP A 283 -19.68 12.73 6.65
CA ASP A 283 -19.21 11.43 7.10
C ASP A 283 -17.69 11.32 6.82
N ASP A 284 -17.27 11.65 5.60
CA ASP A 284 -15.88 11.70 5.12
C ASP A 284 -15.02 12.61 6.01
N LEU A 285 -15.39 13.89 6.17
CA LEU A 285 -14.63 14.82 7.00
C LEU A 285 -14.56 14.44 8.48
N THR A 286 -15.46 13.59 8.98
CA THR A 286 -15.48 13.17 10.38
C THR A 286 -14.79 11.85 10.63
N ASN A 287 -14.50 11.10 9.57
CA ASN A 287 -13.93 9.76 9.61
C ASN A 287 -12.66 9.81 8.77
N TYR A 288 -11.62 10.44 9.32
CA TYR A 288 -10.36 10.60 8.62
C TYR A 288 -9.64 9.26 8.67
N THR A 289 -9.71 8.53 7.56
CA THR A 289 -9.34 7.12 7.55
C THR A 289 -7.82 6.93 7.55
N ASN A 290 -7.36 5.79 8.06
CA ASN A 290 -5.96 5.38 8.03
C ASN A 290 -5.37 5.45 6.61
N TYR A 291 -6.15 5.15 5.57
CA TYR A 291 -5.71 5.30 4.18
C TYR A 291 -5.52 6.78 3.78
N GLU A 292 -6.44 7.67 4.17
CA GLU A 292 -6.27 9.10 3.92
C GLU A 292 -5.11 9.68 4.72
N GLU A 293 -4.85 9.16 5.91
CA GLU A 293 -3.68 9.50 6.70
C GLU A 293 -2.38 9.11 5.98
N TYR A 294 -2.32 7.88 5.48
CA TYR A 294 -1.21 7.42 4.67
C TYR A 294 -0.98 8.31 3.43
N GLU A 295 -2.04 8.66 2.69
CA GLU A 295 -1.93 9.51 1.50
C GLU A 295 -1.44 10.93 1.82
N ASN A 296 -1.76 11.44 3.00
CA ASN A 296 -1.36 12.79 3.44
C ASN A 296 -0.06 12.81 4.28
N GLY A 297 0.47 11.63 4.62
CA GLY A 297 1.71 11.49 5.40
C GLY A 297 1.55 11.73 6.90
N THR A 298 0.34 11.51 7.44
CA THR A 298 0.00 11.55 8.87
C THR A 298 0.05 10.13 9.47
N TYR A 299 -0.50 9.88 10.67
CA TYR A 299 -0.31 8.62 11.40
C TYR A 299 -1.58 8.13 12.12
N ALA A 300 -2.04 6.92 11.74
CA ALA A 300 -3.14 6.14 12.35
C ALA A 300 -3.37 6.28 13.86
N VAL A 301 -2.27 6.36 14.63
CA VAL A 301 -2.28 6.24 16.08
C VAL A 301 -2.30 7.59 16.79
N TYR A 302 -1.94 8.65 16.07
CA TYR A 302 -1.53 9.91 16.64
C TYR A 302 -2.33 11.04 16.05
N ASN A 303 -3.35 11.45 16.80
CA ASN A 303 -4.28 12.51 16.44
C ASN A 303 -3.71 13.93 16.25
N ASP A 304 -2.39 14.08 16.27
CA ASP A 304 -1.61 15.32 16.10
C ASP A 304 -0.18 14.81 15.81
N SER A 305 0.01 14.37 14.57
CA SER A 305 1.20 13.63 14.11
C SER A 305 2.27 14.50 13.46
N ASP A 306 2.05 15.81 13.54
CA ASP A 306 2.92 16.88 13.10
C ASP A 306 4.43 16.58 13.27
N MET A 307 5.14 16.63 12.15
CA MET A 307 6.58 16.37 12.06
C MET A 307 7.35 17.65 11.77
N CYS A 308 8.24 18.06 12.68
CA CYS A 308 9.18 19.16 12.41
C CYS A 308 10.63 18.69 12.51
N GLY A 309 11.24 18.50 11.34
CA GLY A 309 12.53 17.81 11.23
C GLY A 309 12.35 16.31 11.41
N ASP A 310 13.14 15.69 12.29
CA ASP A 310 13.09 14.25 12.58
C ASP A 310 12.31 13.94 13.87
N ASP A 311 11.72 14.94 14.53
CA ASP A 311 11.02 14.81 15.81
C ASP A 311 9.53 15.18 15.67
N ARG A 312 8.66 14.40 16.33
CA ARG A 312 7.23 14.72 16.47
C ARG A 312 7.07 15.97 17.35
N CYS A 313 6.30 16.95 16.89
CA CYS A 313 6.15 18.23 17.58
C CYS A 313 4.71 18.76 17.48
N PRO A 314 3.80 18.13 18.24
CA PRO A 314 2.38 18.44 18.14
C PRO A 314 2.11 19.91 18.45
N ASP A 315 1.36 20.57 17.57
CA ASP A 315 1.03 21.98 17.69
C ASP A 315 -0.36 22.21 18.35
N GLY A 316 -1.10 21.12 18.56
CA GLY A 316 -2.42 21.06 19.17
C GLY A 316 -3.58 21.09 18.18
N LEU A 317 -3.31 21.07 16.87
CA LEU A 317 -4.29 20.80 15.83
C LEU A 317 -4.34 19.30 15.53
N LEU A 318 -5.51 18.83 15.08
CA LEU A 318 -5.69 17.43 14.69
C LEU A 318 -5.36 17.27 13.21
N ASP A 319 -4.86 16.11 12.79
CA ASP A 319 -4.32 15.92 11.45
C ASP A 319 -5.42 16.13 10.40
N GLY A 320 -6.61 15.55 10.64
CA GLY A 320 -7.78 15.78 9.78
C GLY A 320 -8.13 17.27 9.63
N TYR A 321 -7.97 18.07 10.69
CA TYR A 321 -8.17 19.53 10.60
C TYR A 321 -7.09 20.19 9.74
N GLU A 322 -5.82 19.83 9.92
CA GLU A 322 -4.70 20.44 9.20
C GLU A 322 -4.72 20.13 7.72
N VAL A 323 -4.93 18.85 7.37
CA VAL A 323 -5.06 18.39 5.98
C VAL A 323 -6.22 19.08 5.29
N PHE A 324 -7.37 19.18 5.96
CA PHE A 324 -8.53 19.86 5.38
C PHE A 324 -8.29 21.36 5.14
N HIS A 325 -7.59 22.07 6.04
CA HIS A 325 -7.39 23.53 5.99
C HIS A 325 -6.07 23.96 5.34
N LYS A 326 -5.33 23.03 4.74
CA LYS A 326 -4.15 23.33 3.93
C LYS A 326 -4.56 24.17 2.71
N ASP A 327 -3.67 25.04 2.25
CA ASP A 327 -3.87 25.91 1.07
C ASP A 327 -2.61 25.79 0.21
N SER A 328 -2.61 24.78 -0.66
CA SER A 328 -1.41 24.31 -1.37
C SER A 328 -0.98 25.25 -2.50
N ASP A 329 -1.91 25.97 -3.13
CA ASP A 329 -1.63 26.92 -4.20
C ASP A 329 -1.65 28.40 -3.76
N GLY A 330 -2.03 28.66 -2.51
CA GLY A 330 -2.01 29.98 -1.88
C GLY A 330 -3.17 30.87 -2.34
N ASP A 331 -4.27 30.26 -2.76
CA ASP A 331 -5.43 30.93 -3.30
C ASP A 331 -6.53 31.16 -2.26
N THR A 332 -6.27 30.89 -0.97
CA THR A 332 -7.18 31.09 0.16
C THR A 332 -8.42 30.19 0.19
N MET A 333 -8.60 29.30 -0.79
CA MET A 333 -9.44 28.12 -0.61
C MET A 333 -8.64 27.05 0.15
N TRP A 334 -9.36 26.13 0.79
CA TRP A 334 -8.73 25.03 1.50
C TRP A 334 -8.73 23.77 0.65
N ASP A 335 -7.61 23.04 0.61
CA ASP A 335 -7.39 21.84 -0.20
C ASP A 335 -8.54 20.83 -0.03
N GLY A 336 -8.98 20.58 1.20
CA GLY A 336 -10.06 19.63 1.48
C GLY A 336 -11.44 20.11 0.99
N TRP A 337 -11.67 21.43 1.00
CA TRP A 337 -12.89 22.02 0.46
C TRP A 337 -12.90 21.95 -1.08
N GLU A 338 -11.75 22.23 -1.70
CA GLU A 338 -11.55 22.13 -3.13
C GLU A 338 -11.72 20.70 -3.63
N TYR A 339 -11.08 19.74 -2.96
CA TYR A 339 -11.19 18.32 -3.25
C TYR A 339 -12.64 17.85 -3.28
N PHE A 340 -13.42 18.18 -2.24
CA PHE A 340 -14.83 17.81 -2.15
C PHE A 340 -15.67 18.37 -3.31
N PHE A 341 -15.39 19.59 -3.76
CA PHE A 341 -16.09 20.23 -4.88
C PHE A 341 -15.45 19.96 -6.24
N ASN A 342 -14.51 19.02 -6.34
CA ASN A 342 -13.79 18.70 -7.58
C ASN A 342 -13.10 19.93 -8.22
N PHE A 343 -12.52 20.77 -7.37
CA PHE A 343 -11.55 21.80 -7.74
C PHE A 343 -10.13 21.22 -7.65
N ASP A 344 -9.14 21.91 -8.18
CA ASP A 344 -7.75 21.45 -8.20
C ASP A 344 -6.95 22.24 -7.15
N PRO A 345 -6.60 21.63 -5.98
CA PRO A 345 -5.85 22.29 -4.90
C PRO A 345 -4.47 22.86 -5.28
N PHE A 346 -4.05 22.63 -6.53
CA PHE A 346 -2.79 23.11 -7.09
C PHE A 346 -2.99 24.10 -8.26
N ASP A 347 -4.22 24.51 -8.60
CA ASP A 347 -4.53 25.53 -9.61
C ASP A 347 -5.28 26.74 -9.02
N PRO A 348 -4.57 27.85 -8.70
CA PRO A 348 -5.13 29.01 -8.01
C PRO A 348 -6.11 29.83 -8.88
N SER A 349 -6.31 29.39 -10.12
CA SER A 349 -7.20 30.04 -11.09
C SER A 349 -8.66 29.70 -10.83
N ASP A 350 -8.95 28.51 -10.28
CA ASP A 350 -10.32 28.03 -10.13
C ASP A 350 -11.09 28.74 -9.00
N ALA A 351 -10.42 29.30 -7.99
CA ALA A 351 -11.01 30.22 -7.03
C ALA A 351 -11.83 31.35 -7.65
N ASN A 352 -11.38 31.84 -8.81
CA ASN A 352 -11.98 32.99 -9.48
C ASN A 352 -13.12 32.60 -10.43
N ILE A 353 -13.43 31.31 -10.53
CA ILE A 353 -14.50 30.78 -11.37
C ILE A 353 -15.81 30.81 -10.59
N ASP A 354 -16.89 31.18 -11.27
CA ASP A 354 -18.27 30.99 -10.82
C ASP A 354 -18.77 29.68 -11.42
N SER A 355 -18.70 28.61 -10.63
CA SER A 355 -18.89 27.24 -11.12
C SER A 355 -20.34 26.87 -11.38
N ASP A 356 -21.30 27.52 -10.70
CA ASP A 356 -22.72 27.24 -10.83
C ASP A 356 -23.52 28.36 -11.53
N GLY A 357 -22.87 29.48 -11.83
CA GLY A 357 -23.39 30.57 -12.65
C GLY A 357 -24.28 31.54 -11.87
N ASP A 358 -24.16 31.59 -10.55
CA ASP A 358 -25.00 32.42 -9.68
C ASP A 358 -24.43 33.84 -9.46
N GLY A 359 -23.22 34.08 -9.96
CA GLY A 359 -22.50 35.36 -9.90
C GLY A 359 -21.53 35.48 -8.73
N ILE A 360 -21.28 34.41 -7.98
CA ILE A 360 -20.34 34.34 -6.85
C ILE A 360 -19.15 33.43 -7.23
N SER A 361 -17.95 33.85 -6.86
CA SER A 361 -16.72 33.08 -7.11
C SER A 361 -16.59 31.93 -6.12
N ASN A 362 -15.98 30.81 -6.54
CA ASN A 362 -15.72 29.65 -5.68
C ASN A 362 -15.04 30.05 -4.36
N ARG A 363 -14.04 30.94 -4.42
CA ARG A 363 -13.36 31.47 -3.22
C ARG A 363 -14.30 32.17 -2.26
N CYS A 364 -15.18 33.02 -2.77
CA CYS A 364 -16.14 33.72 -1.92
C CYS A 364 -17.11 32.75 -1.25
N GLU A 365 -17.50 31.69 -1.95
CA GLU A 365 -18.34 30.66 -1.37
C GLU A 365 -17.62 29.83 -0.31
N CYS A 366 -16.33 29.57 -0.49
CA CYS A 366 -15.47 28.96 0.53
C CYS A 366 -15.44 29.82 1.80
N ASP A 367 -15.13 31.12 1.66
CA ASP A 367 -15.06 32.08 2.79
C ASP A 367 -16.34 32.15 3.62
N TYR A 368 -17.49 32.02 2.95
CA TYR A 368 -18.81 32.19 3.56
C TYR A 368 -19.60 30.89 3.72
N ASN A 369 -18.96 29.74 3.49
CA ASN A 369 -19.54 28.41 3.71
C ASN A 369 -20.81 28.12 2.86
N SER A 370 -20.92 28.72 1.66
CA SER A 370 -21.96 28.38 0.69
C SER A 370 -21.52 27.22 -0.21
N ASN A 371 -22.29 26.93 -1.27
CA ASN A 371 -22.11 25.67 -2.03
C ASN A 371 -21.91 26.02 -3.51
N PRO A 372 -20.67 25.90 -4.03
CA PRO A 372 -20.27 26.36 -5.36
C PRO A 372 -20.75 25.53 -6.53
N LYS A 373 -21.56 24.51 -6.24
CA LYS A 373 -22.21 23.68 -7.26
C LYS A 373 -23.72 23.85 -7.25
N SER A 374 -24.23 24.83 -6.51
CA SER A 374 -25.66 25.00 -6.25
C SER A 374 -26.04 26.48 -6.28
N GLY A 375 -26.45 26.99 -7.45
CA GLY A 375 -26.81 28.40 -7.62
C GLY A 375 -28.09 28.86 -6.91
N ASN A 376 -28.56 28.12 -5.91
CA ASN A 376 -29.53 28.57 -4.92
C ASN A 376 -28.91 28.78 -3.51
N SER A 377 -27.60 28.56 -3.38
CA SER A 377 -26.83 28.62 -2.14
C SER A 377 -25.96 29.86 -2.16
N PHE A 378 -26.33 30.88 -1.38
CA PHE A 378 -25.64 32.17 -1.40
C PHE A 378 -25.15 32.55 0.00
N PRO A 379 -24.02 33.28 0.11
CA PRO A 379 -23.62 33.96 1.32
C PRO A 379 -24.74 34.82 1.92
N GLY A 380 -24.69 34.99 3.23
CA GLY A 380 -25.61 35.80 4.02
C GLY A 380 -25.56 37.29 3.68
N GLN A 381 -26.60 38.02 4.10
CA GLN A 381 -26.68 39.45 3.85
C GLN A 381 -25.60 40.23 4.63
N GLY A 382 -24.62 40.79 3.92
CA GLY A 382 -23.52 41.59 4.49
C GLY A 382 -22.14 40.94 4.37
N GLU A 383 -22.09 39.72 3.87
CA GLU A 383 -20.89 39.01 3.44
C GLU A 383 -20.54 39.51 2.04
N ILE A 384 -19.37 40.13 1.90
CA ILE A 384 -18.92 40.77 0.65
C ILE A 384 -17.66 40.06 0.20
N CYS A 385 -17.69 39.51 -1.01
CA CYS A 385 -16.51 38.96 -1.66
C CYS A 385 -15.52 40.09 -1.95
N ASP A 386 -14.26 39.97 -1.51
CA ASP A 386 -13.18 40.79 -2.04
C ASP A 386 -12.42 39.98 -3.08
N ASP A 387 -12.96 39.93 -4.30
CA ASP A 387 -12.35 39.21 -5.44
C ASP A 387 -10.99 39.80 -5.89
N PHE A 388 -10.42 40.76 -5.15
CA PHE A 388 -9.20 41.49 -5.49
C PHE A 388 -8.19 41.66 -4.32
N ALA A 389 -8.38 40.96 -3.19
CA ALA A 389 -7.53 41.08 -2.00
C ALA A 389 -6.14 40.44 -2.17
#